data_AF-A0A9X3F9P5-F1
#
_entry.id   AF-A0A9X3F9P5-F1
#
_cell.length_a   1.000
_cell.length_b   1.000
_cell.length_c   1.000
_cell.angle_alpha   90.00
_cell.angle_beta   90.00
_cell.angle_gamma   90.00
#
_symmetry.space_group_name_H-M   'P 1'
#
loop_
_entity.id
_entity.type
_entity.pdbx_description
1 polymer ?
#
loop_
_entity_poly.entity_id
_entity_poly.type
_entity_poly.pdbx_seq_one_letter_code
_entity_poly.pdbx_strand_id
1 'polypeptide(L)'
;MQKSKTDSLSVTNQNQTNPIPFTQLIDALKEKMKQVFHVRADVNQLSIKRGLPPFVMREIMSVNPLSVGIPKAYGGRGGIMKENIGLLAAASYESLALSLTFGINSALFLQPFGKFGQDEVKAPVFNRFLNEKAMGGLMITEPDYGSDALNMQTSYSETDSKYHLKGTKHWAGLTGWADYWLLSARQKSKSDKLQRDIDFFLCDVNAPGQNIVVEEFFENLGLYAIPYGRNNIDVQLPMAHKLVPETTGVKMMLDLLHRSRMQFPGMAMGFIQRLLDEALNHCKERFVGGKSLFSYDRVQHRLTKLQASYTICSAMCTNSSEKAGLDVDLSGQGMEANAVKSVVTDLMQEAAQSVTQLVGAKAYKLNHIAGRSIVDSRPFQIFEGSNDILYAQISEALVKMMKRMKENNLFEFLKGFDLTEKAASYVKNQVNFNLDLQMPQRKLVEMGKVIGRVISLNQVLDLGDKGYKKELIDDSIVVLQQEISRLMSAFNFKNTGIVVDGYEENSLWLNFVKA
;
A
#
# COMPACT_ATOMS: atom_id res chain seq x y z
N MET A 1 47.12 23.26 2.49
CA MET A 1 46.73 24.65 2.83
C MET A 1 46.13 25.28 1.58
N GLN A 2 44.79 25.34 1.51
CA GLN A 2 43.93 26.25 0.73
C GLN A 2 42.58 25.56 0.50
N LYS A 3 41.61 25.92 1.35
CA LYS A 3 40.18 25.70 1.16
C LYS A 3 39.73 26.66 0.05
N SER A 4 39.19 26.14 -1.04
CA SER A 4 38.40 26.92 -2.00
C SER A 4 36.94 26.79 -1.58
N LYS A 5 36.37 27.91 -1.11
CA LYS A 5 34.95 28.07 -0.80
C LYS A 5 34.17 28.00 -2.12
N THR A 6 33.31 27.01 -2.26
CA THR A 6 32.20 27.05 -3.20
C THR A 6 31.09 27.88 -2.55
N ASP A 7 30.87 29.07 -3.09
CA ASP A 7 29.71 29.90 -2.76
C ASP A 7 28.45 29.20 -3.28
N SER A 8 27.75 28.51 -2.38
CA SER A 8 26.39 28.06 -2.59
C SER A 8 25.49 29.29 -2.70
N LEU A 9 24.91 29.53 -3.88
CA LEU A 9 23.84 30.49 -4.07
C LEU A 9 22.64 30.09 -3.20
N SER A 10 22.56 30.70 -2.02
CA SER A 10 21.40 30.65 -1.15
C SER A 10 20.28 31.47 -1.78
N VAL A 11 19.38 30.79 -2.50
CA VAL A 11 18.06 31.33 -2.80
C VAL A 11 17.25 31.26 -1.50
N THR A 12 17.51 32.21 -0.59
CA THR A 12 16.66 32.46 0.57
C THR A 12 15.38 33.12 0.08
N ASN A 13 14.38 32.29 -0.25
CA ASN A 13 13.01 32.75 -0.43
C ASN A 13 12.47 33.23 0.94
N GLN A 14 12.59 34.53 1.21
CA GLN A 14 12.31 35.19 2.49
C GLN A 14 10.82 35.30 2.87
N ASN A 15 9.93 34.46 2.34
CA ASN A 15 8.52 34.41 2.75
C ASN A 15 8.03 32.96 2.90
N GLN A 16 8.79 32.10 3.60
CA GLN A 16 8.24 30.81 4.06
C GLN A 16 7.28 31.07 5.23
N THR A 17 6.03 31.38 4.92
CA THR A 17 4.94 31.23 5.89
C THR A 17 4.97 29.78 6.35
N ASN A 18 5.20 29.55 7.65
CA ASN A 18 5.11 28.20 8.21
C ASN A 18 3.78 27.56 7.77
N PRO A 19 3.79 26.31 7.28
CA PRO A 19 2.56 25.65 6.89
C PRO A 19 1.61 25.61 8.10
N ILE A 20 0.31 25.80 7.83
CA ILE A 20 -0.73 25.73 8.87
C ILE A 20 -0.60 24.43 9.69
N PRO A 21 -1.06 24.39 10.95
CA PRO A 21 -1.08 23.15 11.71
C PRO A 21 -1.74 22.00 10.94
N PHE A 22 -1.21 20.78 11.08
CA PHE A 22 -1.73 19.62 10.33
C PHE A 22 -3.21 19.37 10.58
N THR A 23 -3.67 19.60 11.81
CA THR A 23 -5.07 19.50 12.20
C THR A 23 -5.95 20.41 11.34
N GLN A 24 -5.55 21.67 11.14
CA GLN A 24 -6.29 22.61 10.29
C GLN A 24 -6.32 22.18 8.82
N LEU A 25 -5.21 21.63 8.30
CA LEU A 25 -5.17 21.08 6.93
C LEU A 25 -6.15 19.91 6.78
N ILE A 26 -6.13 18.96 7.72
CA ILE A 26 -7.00 17.79 7.68
C ILE A 26 -8.47 18.16 7.86
N ASP A 27 -8.79 19.10 8.75
CA ASP A 27 -10.15 19.58 8.94
C ASP A 27 -10.68 20.26 7.68
N ALA A 28 -9.86 21.12 7.05
CA ALA A 28 -10.20 21.73 5.77
C ALA A 28 -10.39 20.69 4.65
N LEU A 29 -9.54 19.66 4.61
CA LEU A 29 -9.68 18.58 3.64
C LEU A 29 -10.97 17.77 3.85
N LYS A 30 -11.28 17.41 5.09
CA LYS A 30 -12.53 16.70 5.44
C LYS A 30 -13.76 17.53 5.05
N GLU A 31 -13.75 18.83 5.33
CA GLU A 31 -14.83 19.75 4.93
C GLU A 31 -15.00 19.77 3.41
N LYS A 32 -13.88 19.87 2.64
CA LYS A 32 -13.92 19.83 1.19
C LYS A 32 -14.44 18.50 0.65
N MET A 33 -13.96 17.37 1.18
CA MET A 33 -14.43 16.05 0.77
C MET A 33 -15.92 15.88 1.07
N LYS A 34 -16.38 16.30 2.24
CA LYS A 34 -17.81 16.31 2.60
C LYS A 34 -18.63 17.12 1.60
N GLN A 35 -18.18 18.32 1.27
CA GLN A 35 -18.87 19.19 0.33
C GLN A 35 -18.99 18.58 -1.07
N VAL A 36 -17.91 17.99 -1.60
CA VAL A 36 -17.91 17.46 -2.96
C VAL A 36 -18.56 16.08 -3.09
N PHE A 37 -18.48 15.23 -2.05
CA PHE A 37 -18.98 13.85 -2.10
C PHE A 37 -20.40 13.68 -1.57
N HIS A 38 -20.89 14.57 -0.69
CA HIS A 38 -22.19 14.40 -0.04
C HIS A 38 -23.15 15.58 -0.20
N VAL A 39 -22.65 16.79 -0.48
CA VAL A 39 -23.51 17.99 -0.63
C VAL A 39 -23.75 18.31 -2.10
N ARG A 40 -22.70 18.38 -2.91
CA ARG A 40 -22.78 18.74 -4.33
C ARG A 40 -22.96 17.55 -5.26
N ALA A 41 -22.63 16.36 -4.77
CA ALA A 41 -22.82 15.11 -5.47
C ALA A 41 -23.17 14.01 -4.45
N ASP A 42 -23.46 12.82 -4.97
CA ASP A 42 -23.64 11.61 -4.19
C ASP A 42 -22.46 10.66 -4.49
N VAL A 43 -21.64 10.39 -3.48
CA VAL A 43 -20.48 9.49 -3.55
C VAL A 43 -20.85 8.14 -4.17
N ASN A 44 -22.04 7.62 -3.84
CA ASN A 44 -22.48 6.33 -4.33
C ASN A 44 -22.79 6.34 -5.83
N GLN A 45 -23.21 7.48 -6.37
CA GLN A 45 -23.44 7.66 -7.81
C GLN A 45 -22.14 8.02 -8.55
N LEU A 46 -21.22 8.73 -7.91
CA LEU A 46 -19.91 9.01 -8.49
C LEU A 46 -19.12 7.72 -8.67
N SER A 47 -19.13 6.83 -7.67
CA SER A 47 -18.33 5.61 -7.69
C SER A 47 -18.76 4.54 -8.70
N ILE A 48 -19.90 4.70 -9.39
CA ILE A 48 -20.31 3.78 -10.47
C ILE A 48 -19.88 4.25 -11.86
N LYS A 49 -19.24 5.42 -11.96
CA LYS A 49 -18.73 6.00 -13.20
C LYS A 49 -17.21 6.02 -13.18
N ARG A 50 -16.58 5.85 -14.35
CA ARG A 50 -15.13 6.00 -14.50
C ARG A 50 -14.69 7.45 -14.38
N GLY A 51 -13.54 7.66 -13.75
CA GLY A 51 -12.98 8.96 -13.43
C GLY A 51 -13.67 9.67 -12.27
N LEU A 52 -13.27 10.92 -12.05
CA LEU A 52 -13.93 11.85 -11.15
C LEU A 52 -14.33 13.09 -11.94
N PRO A 53 -15.48 13.72 -11.64
CA PRO A 53 -15.81 15.02 -12.21
C PRO A 53 -14.69 16.02 -11.89
N PRO A 54 -14.24 16.85 -12.85
CA PRO A 54 -13.10 17.75 -12.64
C PRO A 54 -13.23 18.68 -11.43
N PHE A 55 -14.45 19.08 -11.07
CA PHE A 55 -14.68 19.93 -9.91
C PHE A 55 -14.33 19.25 -8.57
N VAL A 56 -14.50 17.93 -8.47
CA VAL A 56 -14.21 17.15 -7.26
C VAL A 56 -12.72 17.22 -6.96
N MET A 57 -11.90 16.86 -7.94
CA MET A 57 -10.44 16.88 -7.79
C MET A 57 -9.93 18.31 -7.57
N ARG A 58 -10.43 19.29 -8.33
CA ARG A 58 -10.02 20.69 -8.19
C ARG A 58 -10.25 21.25 -6.79
N GLU A 59 -11.40 20.97 -6.17
CA GLU A 59 -11.70 21.48 -4.83
C GLU A 59 -10.94 20.75 -3.72
N ILE A 60 -10.78 19.43 -3.86
CA ILE A 60 -9.94 18.66 -2.93
C ILE A 60 -8.48 19.12 -3.01
N MET A 61 -7.95 19.32 -4.22
CA MET A 61 -6.58 19.77 -4.43
C MET A 61 -6.36 21.24 -4.03
N SER A 62 -7.43 22.05 -3.93
CA SER A 62 -7.32 23.46 -3.53
C SER A 62 -6.73 23.68 -2.14
N VAL A 63 -6.82 22.70 -1.23
CA VAL A 63 -6.22 22.76 0.11
C VAL A 63 -4.79 22.20 0.16
N ASN A 64 -4.18 21.89 -0.98
CA ASN A 64 -2.81 21.35 -1.08
C ASN A 64 -2.56 20.08 -0.24
N PRO A 65 -3.37 19.02 -0.37
CA PRO A 65 -3.18 17.80 0.41
C PRO A 65 -1.78 17.17 0.17
N LEU A 66 -1.27 17.24 -1.06
CA LEU A 66 0.05 16.69 -1.42
C LEU A 66 1.25 17.42 -0.79
N SER A 67 1.04 18.57 -0.16
CA SER A 67 2.09 19.27 0.61
C SER A 67 2.67 18.41 1.73
N VAL A 68 1.94 17.39 2.20
CA VAL A 68 2.43 16.42 3.21
C VAL A 68 3.64 15.62 2.73
N GLY A 69 3.78 15.40 1.42
CA GLY A 69 4.88 14.63 0.82
C GLY A 69 6.08 15.48 0.42
N ILE A 70 5.96 16.81 0.48
CA ILE A 70 6.98 17.76 0.00
C ILE A 70 7.91 18.16 1.16
N PRO A 71 9.24 18.21 0.97
CA PRO A 71 10.16 18.67 2.02
C PRO A 71 9.90 20.13 2.44
N LYS A 72 10.15 20.46 3.72
CA LYS A 72 9.94 21.82 4.26
C LYS A 72 10.74 22.89 3.53
N ALA A 73 11.97 22.56 3.11
CA ALA A 73 12.84 23.46 2.35
C ALA A 73 12.19 23.97 1.05
N TYR A 74 11.23 23.23 0.50
CA TYR A 74 10.49 23.57 -0.73
C TYR A 74 9.05 24.02 -0.47
N GLY A 75 8.73 24.48 0.75
CA GLY A 75 7.39 24.97 1.11
C GLY A 75 6.38 23.87 1.49
N GLY A 76 6.83 22.62 1.59
CA GLY A 76 6.00 21.50 2.04
C GLY A 76 5.97 21.32 3.56
N ARG A 77 5.45 20.16 3.99
CA ARG A 77 5.30 19.81 5.42
C ARG A 77 6.39 18.87 5.94
N GLY A 78 7.28 18.40 5.07
CA GLY A 78 8.46 17.64 5.45
C GLY A 78 8.33 16.13 5.30
N GLY A 79 7.29 15.60 4.67
CA GLY A 79 7.17 14.15 4.47
C GLY A 79 6.99 13.37 5.76
N ILE A 80 6.42 13.98 6.80
CA ILE A 80 6.27 13.36 8.12
C ILE A 80 5.33 12.15 7.98
N MET A 81 5.81 10.96 8.39
CA MET A 81 5.09 9.69 8.19
C MET A 81 3.70 9.72 8.82
N LYS A 82 3.57 10.22 10.06
CA LYS A 82 2.28 10.40 10.75
C LYS A 82 1.29 11.26 9.97
N GLU A 83 1.75 12.36 9.36
CA GLU A 83 0.88 13.25 8.58
C GLU A 83 0.44 12.60 7.26
N ASN A 84 1.32 11.83 6.62
CA ASN A 84 0.98 11.06 5.43
C ASN A 84 -0.08 9.98 5.75
N ILE A 85 0.13 9.19 6.80
CA ILE A 85 -0.85 8.19 7.26
C ILE A 85 -2.19 8.85 7.60
N GLY A 86 -2.17 9.99 8.29
CA GLY A 86 -3.38 10.75 8.63
C GLY A 86 -4.14 11.27 7.41
N LEU A 87 -3.42 11.75 6.38
CA LEU A 87 -4.02 12.16 5.10
C LEU A 87 -4.72 10.98 4.42
N LEU A 88 -4.04 9.85 4.30
CA LEU A 88 -4.58 8.64 3.68
C LEU A 88 -5.83 8.14 4.42
N ALA A 89 -5.79 8.10 5.76
CA ALA A 89 -6.94 7.70 6.57
C ALA A 89 -8.15 8.62 6.36
N ALA A 90 -7.95 9.94 6.35
CA ALA A 90 -9.04 10.89 6.10
C ALA A 90 -9.65 10.70 4.71
N ALA A 91 -8.83 10.52 3.67
CA ALA A 91 -9.31 10.31 2.30
C ALA A 91 -10.02 8.97 2.13
N SER A 92 -9.50 7.91 2.73
CA SER A 92 -10.00 6.55 2.56
C SER A 92 -11.36 6.31 3.22
N TYR A 93 -11.71 7.10 4.24
CA TYR A 93 -13.06 7.11 4.82
C TYR A 93 -14.11 7.49 3.78
N GLU A 94 -13.78 8.41 2.87
CA GLU A 94 -14.69 8.92 1.85
C GLU A 94 -14.56 8.15 0.52
N SER A 95 -13.33 7.87 0.10
CA SER A 95 -13.03 7.20 -1.16
C SER A 95 -11.67 6.51 -1.11
N LEU A 96 -11.67 5.17 -1.16
CA LEU A 96 -10.43 4.38 -1.22
C LEU A 96 -9.59 4.74 -2.45
N ALA A 97 -10.23 5.05 -3.58
CA ALA A 97 -9.54 5.46 -4.80
C ALA A 97 -8.88 6.85 -4.68
N LEU A 98 -9.50 7.79 -3.97
CA LEU A 98 -8.87 9.08 -3.67
C LEU A 98 -7.66 8.88 -2.73
N SER A 99 -7.81 8.04 -1.71
CA SER A 99 -6.70 7.70 -0.82
C SER A 99 -5.52 7.09 -1.60
N LEU A 100 -5.79 6.16 -2.52
CA LEU A 100 -4.74 5.58 -3.36
C LEU A 100 -4.12 6.64 -4.29
N THR A 101 -4.90 7.57 -4.82
CA THR A 101 -4.37 8.71 -5.61
C THR A 101 -3.37 9.53 -4.79
N PHE A 102 -3.68 9.85 -3.54
CA PHE A 102 -2.74 10.53 -2.64
C PHE A 102 -1.52 9.66 -2.29
N GLY A 103 -1.71 8.35 -2.12
CA GLY A 103 -0.61 7.40 -1.91
C GLY A 103 0.37 7.35 -3.08
N ILE A 104 -0.14 7.27 -4.32
CA ILE A 104 0.68 7.29 -5.54
C ILE A 104 1.50 8.58 -5.61
N ASN A 105 0.84 9.73 -5.42
CA ASN A 105 1.53 11.02 -5.47
C ASN A 105 2.55 11.19 -4.33
N SER A 106 2.18 10.86 -3.10
CA SER A 106 3.04 11.11 -1.94
C SER A 106 4.11 10.04 -1.78
N ALA A 107 3.70 8.80 -1.55
CA ALA A 107 4.60 7.70 -1.20
C ALA A 107 5.43 7.19 -2.39
N LEU A 108 4.84 7.17 -3.60
CA LEU A 108 5.50 6.61 -4.78
C LEU A 108 6.22 7.64 -5.66
N PHE A 109 5.91 8.94 -5.49
CA PHE A 109 6.55 10.00 -6.26
C PHE A 109 7.26 11.03 -5.38
N LEU A 110 6.54 11.81 -4.57
CA LEU A 110 7.10 12.98 -3.87
C LEU A 110 8.18 12.60 -2.85
N GLN A 111 7.93 11.57 -2.03
CA GLN A 111 8.90 11.09 -1.03
C GLN A 111 10.19 10.54 -1.67
N PRO A 112 10.14 9.58 -2.62
CA PRO A 112 11.36 9.09 -3.26
C PRO A 112 12.07 10.16 -4.09
N PHE A 113 11.34 11.04 -4.78
CA PHE A 113 11.96 12.16 -5.50
C PHE A 113 12.62 13.16 -4.53
N GLY A 114 11.99 13.46 -3.40
CA GLY A 114 12.57 14.31 -2.36
C GLY A 114 13.85 13.72 -1.76
N LYS A 115 13.88 12.40 -1.56
CA LYS A 115 15.02 11.68 -0.99
C LYS A 115 16.16 11.50 -1.98
N PHE A 116 15.88 11.07 -3.21
CA PHE A 116 16.89 10.61 -4.16
C PHE A 116 17.04 11.51 -5.40
N GLY A 117 16.15 12.47 -5.63
CA GLY A 117 16.30 13.43 -6.72
C GLY A 117 17.53 14.31 -6.54
N GLN A 118 18.06 14.85 -7.63
CA GLN A 118 19.15 15.82 -7.59
C GLN A 118 18.60 17.20 -7.20
N ASP A 119 19.36 17.99 -6.43
CA ASP A 119 18.85 19.24 -5.86
C ASP A 119 18.51 20.29 -6.92
N GLU A 120 19.21 20.28 -8.05
CA GLU A 120 19.02 21.18 -9.18
C GLU A 120 17.62 21.09 -9.81
N VAL A 121 16.96 19.92 -9.70
CA VAL A 121 15.64 19.66 -10.31
C VAL A 121 14.50 19.67 -9.29
N LYS A 122 14.79 19.64 -7.98
CA LYS A 122 13.77 19.52 -6.93
C LYS A 122 12.84 20.73 -6.85
N ALA A 123 13.41 21.94 -6.81
CA ALA A 123 12.62 23.15 -6.54
C ALA A 123 11.53 23.42 -7.60
N PRO A 124 11.81 23.34 -8.93
CA PRO A 124 10.77 23.53 -9.94
C PRO A 124 9.65 22.51 -9.87
N VAL A 125 9.98 21.23 -9.65
CA VAL A 125 8.98 20.14 -9.55
C VAL A 125 8.06 20.38 -8.35
N PHE A 126 8.61 20.59 -7.15
CA PHE A 126 7.80 20.82 -5.95
C PHE A 126 6.95 22.09 -6.05
N ASN A 127 7.46 23.13 -6.71
CA ASN A 127 6.69 24.35 -6.98
C ASN A 127 5.42 24.04 -7.80
N ARG A 128 5.51 23.19 -8.83
CA ARG A 128 4.33 22.81 -9.64
C ARG A 128 3.31 22.01 -8.83
N PHE A 129 3.73 21.13 -7.93
CA PHE A 129 2.78 20.43 -7.05
C PHE A 129 2.04 21.40 -6.11
N LEU A 130 2.74 22.40 -5.56
CA LEU A 130 2.13 23.37 -4.64
C LEU A 130 1.23 24.37 -5.34
N ASN A 131 1.66 24.89 -6.49
CA ASN A 131 1.01 26.04 -7.13
C ASN A 131 0.11 25.64 -8.30
N GLU A 132 0.53 24.65 -9.09
CA GLU A 132 -0.19 24.20 -10.29
C GLU A 132 -1.01 22.93 -10.05
N LYS A 133 -0.93 22.33 -8.85
CA LYS A 133 -1.63 21.09 -8.49
C LYS A 133 -1.25 19.92 -9.39
N ALA A 134 0.01 19.90 -9.83
CA ALA A 134 0.57 18.81 -10.61
C ALA A 134 0.43 17.46 -9.88
N MET A 135 0.37 16.39 -10.67
CA MET A 135 0.36 15.02 -10.17
C MET A 135 1.59 14.25 -10.63
N GLY A 136 1.99 13.26 -9.84
CA GLY A 136 3.08 12.36 -10.14
C GLY A 136 2.74 10.90 -9.89
N GLY A 137 3.54 10.00 -10.45
CA GLY A 137 3.42 8.57 -10.22
C GLY A 137 4.71 7.80 -10.45
N LEU A 138 4.63 6.48 -10.35
CA LEU A 138 5.75 5.55 -10.47
C LEU A 138 5.46 4.49 -11.54
N MET A 139 6.42 4.24 -12.42
CA MET A 139 6.32 3.19 -13.43
C MET A 139 7.44 2.15 -13.26
N ILE A 140 7.07 0.98 -12.75
CA ILE A 140 7.97 -0.18 -12.62
C ILE A 140 7.52 -1.31 -13.54
N THR A 141 6.26 -1.74 -13.38
CA THR A 141 5.67 -2.94 -13.96
C THR A 141 5.61 -2.93 -15.48
N GLU A 142 5.91 -4.07 -16.09
CA GLU A 142 5.84 -4.32 -17.53
C GLU A 142 4.97 -5.55 -17.82
N PRO A 143 4.44 -5.73 -19.06
CA PRO A 143 3.54 -6.82 -19.43
C PRO A 143 3.91 -8.21 -18.88
N ASP A 144 5.19 -8.58 -18.99
CA ASP A 144 5.69 -9.89 -18.56
C ASP A 144 6.44 -9.84 -17.21
N TYR A 145 6.59 -8.66 -16.61
CA TYR A 145 7.44 -8.43 -15.42
C TYR A 145 6.69 -7.65 -14.33
N GLY A 146 5.88 -8.41 -13.58
CA GLY A 146 5.22 -7.95 -12.36
C GLY A 146 6.04 -8.24 -11.10
N SER A 147 5.79 -9.41 -10.48
CA SER A 147 6.55 -9.85 -9.30
C SER A 147 8.06 -10.00 -9.57
N ASP A 148 8.44 -10.24 -10.82
CA ASP A 148 9.83 -10.34 -11.27
C ASP A 148 10.36 -9.02 -11.86
N ALA A 149 10.11 -7.91 -11.17
CA ALA A 149 10.47 -6.57 -11.64
C ALA A 149 11.98 -6.39 -11.92
N LEU A 150 12.86 -7.18 -11.28
CA LEU A 150 14.30 -7.11 -11.51
C LEU A 150 14.72 -7.54 -12.92
N ASN A 151 13.88 -8.31 -13.60
CA ASN A 151 14.12 -8.77 -14.97
C ASN A 151 13.38 -7.92 -16.02
N MET A 152 12.93 -6.72 -15.66
CA MET A 152 12.33 -5.76 -16.60
C MET A 152 13.21 -5.53 -17.84
N GLN A 153 12.58 -5.15 -18.95
CA GLN A 153 13.20 -4.95 -20.25
C GLN A 153 13.30 -3.48 -20.66
N THR A 154 12.57 -2.58 -20.00
CA THR A 154 12.77 -1.14 -20.21
C THR A 154 14.23 -0.80 -19.94
N SER A 155 14.84 -0.15 -20.92
CA SER A 155 16.27 0.07 -20.97
C SER A 155 16.59 1.53 -21.13
N TYR A 156 17.81 1.92 -20.77
CA TYR A 156 18.32 3.24 -21.07
C TYR A 156 19.75 3.20 -21.62
N SER A 157 20.07 4.16 -22.49
CA SER A 157 21.42 4.47 -22.95
C SER A 157 21.73 5.95 -22.73
N GLU A 158 23.02 6.29 -22.65
CA GLU A 158 23.46 7.67 -22.63
C GLU A 158 23.72 8.14 -24.07
N THR A 159 23.16 9.29 -24.45
CA THR A 159 23.24 9.84 -25.82
C THR A 159 23.22 11.36 -25.72
N ASP A 160 24.22 12.04 -26.29
CA ASP A 160 24.31 13.51 -26.35
C ASP A 160 24.04 14.23 -25.02
N SER A 161 24.67 13.77 -23.94
CA SER A 161 24.46 14.30 -22.57
C SER A 161 23.01 14.23 -22.08
N LYS A 162 22.28 13.22 -22.53
CA LYS A 162 20.93 12.84 -22.07
C LYS A 162 20.85 11.33 -21.87
N TYR A 163 19.83 10.89 -21.15
CA TYR A 163 19.42 9.50 -21.10
C TYR A 163 18.28 9.26 -22.09
N HIS A 164 18.44 8.27 -22.96
CA HIS A 164 17.38 7.77 -23.82
C HIS A 164 16.77 6.52 -23.21
N LEU A 165 15.51 6.57 -22.79
CA LEU A 165 14.78 5.44 -22.23
C LEU A 165 13.84 4.85 -23.26
N LYS A 166 13.81 3.52 -23.39
CA LYS A 166 12.90 2.77 -24.26
C LYS A 166 12.29 1.55 -23.57
N GLY A 167 10.98 1.35 -23.72
CA GLY A 167 10.29 0.16 -23.24
C GLY A 167 8.77 0.32 -23.14
N THR A 168 8.12 -0.60 -22.45
CA THR A 168 6.66 -0.59 -22.23
C THR A 168 6.36 -0.77 -20.75
N LYS A 169 5.55 0.14 -20.20
CA LYS A 169 5.10 0.11 -18.80
C LYS A 169 3.59 -0.04 -18.75
N HIS A 170 3.07 -0.74 -17.75
CA HIS A 170 1.62 -0.86 -17.58
C HIS A 170 1.16 -0.82 -16.11
N TRP A 171 -0.14 -0.66 -15.89
CA TRP A 171 -0.76 -0.60 -14.55
C TRP A 171 -0.24 0.53 -13.64
N ALA A 172 0.44 1.52 -14.21
CA ALA A 172 0.81 2.73 -13.51
C ALA A 172 -0.46 3.56 -13.24
N GLY A 173 -0.87 3.66 -11.97
CA GLY A 173 -2.03 4.45 -11.59
C GLY A 173 -1.81 5.92 -11.93
N LEU A 174 -2.86 6.59 -12.43
CA LEU A 174 -2.81 7.94 -13.02
C LEU A 174 -2.23 7.97 -14.45
N THR A 175 -2.26 6.84 -15.16
CA THR A 175 -1.93 6.79 -16.60
C THR A 175 -2.75 7.85 -17.36
N GLY A 176 -2.08 8.68 -18.16
CA GLY A 176 -2.68 9.78 -18.91
C GLY A 176 -3.08 11.01 -18.08
N TRP A 177 -2.94 10.97 -16.75
CA TRP A 177 -3.29 12.08 -15.84
C TRP A 177 -2.09 12.69 -15.11
N ALA A 178 -1.05 11.92 -14.81
CA ALA A 178 0.12 12.44 -14.10
C ALA A 178 1.00 13.31 -15.00
N ASP A 179 1.45 14.45 -14.47
CA ASP A 179 2.42 15.35 -15.11
C ASP A 179 3.84 14.81 -15.01
N TYR A 180 4.13 14.07 -13.94
CA TYR A 180 5.45 13.55 -13.65
C TYR A 180 5.46 12.04 -13.43
N TRP A 181 6.52 11.38 -13.89
CA TRP A 181 6.75 9.97 -13.60
C TRP A 181 8.16 9.73 -13.07
N LEU A 182 8.28 8.86 -12.08
CA LEU A 182 9.52 8.14 -11.81
C LEU A 182 9.53 6.86 -12.65
N LEU A 183 10.35 6.83 -13.70
CA LEU A 183 10.49 5.70 -14.62
C LEU A 183 11.63 4.79 -14.17
N SER A 184 11.39 3.49 -14.05
CA SER A 184 12.44 2.51 -13.81
C SER A 184 12.98 1.93 -15.13
N ALA A 185 14.30 1.82 -15.26
CA ALA A 185 14.96 1.24 -16.42
C ALA A 185 16.30 0.60 -16.05
N ARG A 186 16.79 -0.31 -16.90
CA ARG A 186 18.10 -0.95 -16.74
C ARG A 186 19.09 -0.40 -17.76
N GLN A 187 20.34 -0.21 -17.37
CA GLN A 187 21.34 0.31 -18.30
C GLN A 187 21.63 -0.70 -19.41
N LYS A 188 21.60 -0.25 -20.65
CA LYS A 188 22.07 -1.02 -21.80
C LYS A 188 23.59 -0.91 -21.90
N SER A 189 24.29 -2.05 -21.88
CA SER A 189 25.75 -2.10 -22.01
C SER A 189 26.19 -1.80 -23.45
N LYS A 190 27.50 -1.58 -23.64
CA LYS A 190 28.12 -1.49 -24.98
C LYS A 190 27.92 -2.74 -25.85
N SER A 191 27.61 -3.89 -25.22
CA SER A 191 27.32 -5.16 -25.89
C SER A 191 25.82 -5.44 -26.03
N ASP A 192 25.00 -4.40 -25.92
CA ASP A 192 23.54 -4.44 -26.09
C ASP A 192 22.78 -5.26 -25.02
N LYS A 193 23.44 -5.61 -23.90
CA LYS A 193 22.86 -6.39 -22.80
C LYS A 193 22.38 -5.49 -21.67
N LEU A 194 21.27 -5.84 -21.04
CA LEU A 194 20.77 -5.13 -19.87
C LEU A 194 21.56 -5.50 -18.62
N GLN A 195 22.08 -4.50 -17.92
CA GLN A 195 22.77 -4.67 -16.64
C GLN A 195 21.81 -5.11 -15.53
N ARG A 196 22.32 -5.71 -14.45
CA ARG A 196 21.48 -6.27 -13.38
C ARG A 196 20.80 -5.20 -12.50
N ASP A 197 21.44 -4.06 -12.31
CA ASP A 197 20.89 -2.99 -11.46
C ASP A 197 19.79 -2.21 -12.22
N ILE A 198 18.94 -1.52 -11.47
CA ILE A 198 17.84 -0.70 -11.98
C ILE A 198 18.10 0.74 -11.56
N ASP A 199 17.84 1.69 -12.45
CA ASP A 199 17.85 3.11 -12.14
C ASP A 199 16.46 3.72 -12.28
N PHE A 200 16.27 4.86 -11.61
CA PHE A 200 15.04 5.64 -11.65
C PHE A 200 15.30 7.02 -12.23
N PHE A 201 14.34 7.51 -13.02
CA PHE A 201 14.47 8.78 -13.72
C PHE A 201 13.19 9.60 -13.59
N LEU A 202 13.34 10.90 -13.32
CA LEU A 202 12.27 11.87 -13.42
C LEU A 202 11.92 12.13 -14.89
N CYS A 203 10.65 11.99 -15.24
CA CYS A 203 10.09 12.34 -16.54
C CYS A 203 9.00 13.40 -16.34
N ASP A 204 9.09 14.54 -17.03
CA ASP A 204 8.04 15.56 -17.13
C ASP A 204 7.31 15.36 -18.44
N VAL A 205 6.07 14.84 -18.41
CA VAL A 205 5.37 14.44 -19.65
C VAL A 205 5.10 15.61 -20.59
N ASN A 206 5.16 16.85 -20.09
CA ASN A 206 4.95 18.06 -20.87
C ASN A 206 6.26 18.64 -21.45
N ALA A 207 7.42 18.11 -21.06
CA ALA A 207 8.71 18.59 -21.56
C ALA A 207 9.01 18.05 -22.98
N PRO A 208 9.70 18.82 -23.85
CA PRO A 208 10.07 18.36 -25.17
C PRO A 208 10.86 17.04 -25.15
N GLY A 209 10.37 16.05 -25.90
CA GLY A 209 11.01 14.72 -25.97
C GLY A 209 10.75 13.81 -24.76
N GLN A 210 9.84 14.18 -23.85
CA GLN A 210 9.50 13.39 -22.65
C GLN A 210 8.04 12.91 -22.62
N ASN A 211 7.28 13.15 -23.69
CA ASN A 211 5.90 12.70 -23.79
C ASN A 211 5.82 11.16 -23.71
N ILE A 212 4.90 10.65 -22.89
CA ILE A 212 4.59 9.22 -22.80
C ILE A 212 3.33 8.94 -23.60
N VAL A 213 3.39 7.97 -24.50
CA VAL A 213 2.23 7.57 -25.32
C VAL A 213 1.43 6.52 -24.57
N VAL A 214 0.17 6.83 -24.24
CA VAL A 214 -0.78 5.85 -23.71
C VAL A 214 -1.34 5.05 -24.89
N GLU A 215 -0.97 3.78 -24.99
CA GLU A 215 -1.41 2.88 -26.07
C GLU A 215 -2.81 2.32 -25.81
N GLU A 216 -3.16 2.12 -24.54
CA GLU A 216 -4.42 1.51 -24.13
C GLU A 216 -4.79 1.98 -22.73
N PHE A 217 -6.05 2.37 -22.52
CA PHE A 217 -6.62 2.53 -21.18
C PHE A 217 -7.33 1.24 -20.77
N PHE A 218 -7.07 0.78 -19.54
CA PHE A 218 -7.65 -0.47 -19.04
C PHE A 218 -9.03 -0.26 -18.41
N GLU A 219 -9.93 -1.19 -18.70
CA GLU A 219 -11.25 -1.30 -18.08
C GLU A 219 -11.15 -2.00 -16.72
N ASN A 220 -10.58 -1.33 -15.71
CA ASN A 220 -10.39 -1.88 -14.37
C ASN A 220 -11.72 -2.24 -13.67
N LEU A 221 -11.70 -3.29 -12.83
CA LEU A 221 -12.87 -3.87 -12.12
C LEU A 221 -13.41 -3.00 -10.97
N GLY A 222 -12.52 -2.31 -10.25
CA GLY A 222 -12.84 -1.39 -9.15
C GLY A 222 -11.82 -0.25 -9.14
N LEU A 223 -11.95 0.71 -8.22
CA LEU A 223 -11.14 1.94 -8.18
C LEU A 223 -11.33 2.82 -9.43
N TYR A 224 -12.58 2.96 -9.88
CA TYR A 224 -12.94 3.62 -11.14
C TYR A 224 -12.46 5.06 -11.28
N ALA A 225 -12.17 5.74 -10.17
CA ALA A 225 -11.64 7.10 -10.18
C ALA A 225 -10.19 7.20 -10.70
N ILE A 226 -9.46 6.09 -10.78
CA ILE A 226 -8.04 6.07 -11.18
C ILE A 226 -7.92 5.43 -12.57
N PRO A 227 -7.33 6.13 -13.56
CA PRO A 227 -7.01 5.53 -14.83
C PRO A 227 -5.75 4.66 -14.73
N TYR A 228 -5.78 3.54 -15.45
CA TYR A 228 -4.67 2.62 -15.66
C TYR A 228 -4.54 2.35 -17.16
N GLY A 229 -3.36 1.96 -17.62
CA GLY A 229 -3.18 1.64 -19.01
C GLY A 229 -1.82 1.05 -19.34
N ARG A 230 -1.60 0.82 -20.64
CA ARG A 230 -0.31 0.47 -21.24
C ARG A 230 0.31 1.73 -21.84
N ASN A 231 1.58 1.94 -21.53
CA ASN A 231 2.33 3.14 -21.84
C ASN A 231 3.59 2.76 -22.62
N ASN A 232 3.76 3.34 -23.80
CA ASN A 232 5.00 3.24 -24.55
C ASN A 232 5.97 4.34 -24.09
N ILE A 233 7.17 3.92 -23.71
CA ILE A 233 8.26 4.78 -23.26
C ILE A 233 9.26 4.92 -24.40
N ASP A 234 9.40 6.13 -24.94
CA ASP A 234 10.49 6.53 -25.84
C ASP A 234 10.82 8.00 -25.54
N VAL A 235 11.66 8.23 -24.53
CA VAL A 235 11.88 9.58 -23.95
C VAL A 235 13.36 9.92 -23.80
N GLN A 236 13.69 11.21 -23.98
CA GLN A 236 15.02 11.76 -23.75
C GLN A 236 15.04 12.66 -22.51
N LEU A 237 15.79 12.26 -21.49
CA LEU A 237 15.83 12.90 -20.18
C LEU A 237 17.19 13.58 -19.94
N PRO A 238 17.23 14.81 -19.38
CA PRO A 238 18.47 15.43 -18.92
C PRO A 238 19.23 14.56 -17.90
N MET A 239 20.56 14.69 -17.84
CA MET A 239 21.36 13.92 -16.87
C MET A 239 20.93 14.15 -15.41
N ALA A 240 20.52 15.38 -15.08
CA ALA A 240 20.04 15.76 -13.75
C ALA A 240 18.73 15.05 -13.33
N HIS A 241 18.04 14.38 -14.26
CA HIS A 241 16.79 13.68 -13.98
C HIS A 241 17.00 12.27 -13.41
N LYS A 242 18.23 11.71 -13.48
CA LYS A 242 18.52 10.42 -12.85
C LYS A 242 18.53 10.56 -11.32
N LEU A 243 17.77 9.72 -10.62
CA LEU A 243 17.81 9.64 -9.16
C LEU A 243 19.14 9.03 -8.70
N VAL A 244 19.64 9.50 -7.56
CA VAL A 244 20.95 9.12 -7.02
C VAL A 244 20.75 8.24 -5.79
N PRO A 245 20.95 6.92 -5.89
CA PRO A 245 20.91 6.03 -4.74
C PRO A 245 22.16 6.22 -3.86
N GLU A 246 22.04 5.96 -2.56
CA GLU A 246 23.21 5.92 -1.65
C GLU A 246 24.13 4.73 -1.94
N THR A 247 23.57 3.64 -2.48
CA THR A 247 24.30 2.41 -2.78
C THR A 247 23.96 1.87 -4.18
N THR A 248 22.98 0.98 -4.29
CA THR A 248 22.51 0.44 -5.57
C THR A 248 21.08 0.88 -5.83
N GLY A 249 20.68 0.93 -7.10
CA GLY A 249 19.31 1.31 -7.42
C GLY A 249 18.28 0.26 -7.00
N VAL A 250 18.66 -1.03 -6.93
CA VAL A 250 17.85 -2.07 -6.27
C VAL A 250 17.60 -1.76 -4.79
N LYS A 251 18.60 -1.29 -4.03
CA LYS A 251 18.41 -0.92 -2.62
C LYS A 251 17.50 0.29 -2.47
N MET A 252 17.65 1.30 -3.34
CA MET A 252 16.75 2.45 -3.40
C MET A 252 15.31 2.02 -3.72
N MET A 253 15.11 1.09 -4.66
CA MET A 253 13.79 0.52 -4.96
C MET A 253 13.20 -0.18 -3.73
N LEU A 254 14.00 -0.96 -3.00
CA LEU A 254 13.54 -1.62 -1.77
C LEU A 254 13.17 -0.61 -0.67
N ASP A 255 13.98 0.43 -0.45
CA ASP A 255 13.63 1.50 0.51
C ASP A 255 12.32 2.18 0.13
N LEU A 256 12.14 2.55 -1.14
CA LEU A 256 10.92 3.14 -1.67
C LEU A 256 9.70 2.22 -1.43
N LEU A 257 9.78 0.96 -1.87
CA LEU A 257 8.65 0.03 -1.79
C LEU A 257 8.32 -0.31 -0.33
N HIS A 258 9.32 -0.54 0.53
CA HIS A 258 9.09 -0.79 1.95
C HIS A 258 8.44 0.42 2.63
N ARG A 259 8.87 1.64 2.29
CA ARG A 259 8.23 2.87 2.79
C ARG A 259 6.79 3.04 2.33
N SER A 260 6.48 2.71 1.07
CA SER A 260 5.11 2.69 0.54
C SER A 260 4.25 1.70 1.34
N ARG A 261 4.74 0.47 1.53
CA ARG A 261 4.07 -0.59 2.31
C ARG A 261 3.75 -0.16 3.74
N MET A 262 4.65 0.57 4.40
CA MET A 262 4.43 1.11 5.75
C MET A 262 3.34 2.21 5.81
N GLN A 263 2.88 2.73 4.68
CA GLN A 263 1.78 3.72 4.61
C GLN A 263 0.41 3.10 4.33
N PHE A 264 0.34 1.84 3.89
CA PHE A 264 -0.92 1.12 3.66
C PHE A 264 -1.88 1.12 4.86
N PRO A 265 -1.40 1.05 6.13
CA PRO A 265 -2.27 1.19 7.30
C PRO A 265 -3.13 2.45 7.29
N GLY A 266 -2.65 3.57 6.75
CA GLY A 266 -3.45 4.79 6.62
C GLY A 266 -4.65 4.58 5.69
N MET A 267 -4.45 3.97 4.53
CA MET A 267 -5.56 3.67 3.60
C MET A 267 -6.53 2.67 4.22
N ALA A 268 -6.03 1.61 4.86
CA ALA A 268 -6.86 0.62 5.51
C ALA A 268 -7.66 1.21 6.68
N MET A 269 -7.06 2.12 7.45
CA MET A 269 -7.68 2.77 8.61
C MET A 269 -8.99 3.45 8.25
N GLY A 270 -8.95 4.39 7.30
CA GLY A 270 -10.15 5.11 6.88
C GLY A 270 -11.20 4.19 6.27
N PHE A 271 -10.76 3.24 5.44
CA PHE A 271 -11.64 2.28 4.78
C PHE A 271 -12.37 1.36 5.77
N ILE A 272 -11.63 0.75 6.70
CA ILE A 272 -12.21 -0.14 7.72
C ILE A 272 -13.07 0.64 8.69
N GLN A 273 -12.67 1.86 9.08
CA GLN A 273 -13.49 2.74 9.91
C GLN A 273 -14.84 3.03 9.24
N ARG A 274 -14.84 3.42 7.95
CA ARG A 274 -16.07 3.68 7.19
C ARG A 274 -16.98 2.46 7.14
N LEU A 275 -16.39 1.29 6.89
CA LEU A 275 -17.13 0.02 6.84
C LEU A 275 -17.70 -0.37 8.21
N LEU A 276 -16.94 -0.18 9.29
CA LEU A 276 -17.40 -0.43 10.66
C LEU A 276 -18.58 0.48 11.02
N ASP A 277 -18.50 1.78 10.69
CA ASP A 277 -19.59 2.73 10.92
C ASP A 277 -20.87 2.34 10.16
N GLU A 278 -20.74 2.00 8.86
CA GLU A 278 -21.85 1.52 8.03
C GLU A 278 -22.49 0.25 8.62
N ALA A 279 -21.66 -0.71 9.05
CA ALA A 279 -22.11 -1.97 9.63
C ALA A 279 -22.84 -1.75 10.97
N LEU A 280 -22.28 -0.92 11.85
CA LEU A 280 -22.89 -0.62 13.15
C LEU A 280 -24.23 0.09 12.98
N ASN A 281 -24.30 1.09 12.11
CA ASN A 281 -25.54 1.82 11.82
C ASN A 281 -26.60 0.87 11.25
N HIS A 282 -26.25 0.09 10.22
CA HIS A 282 -27.16 -0.87 9.61
C HIS A 282 -27.68 -1.90 10.63
N CYS A 283 -26.79 -2.49 11.43
CA CYS A 283 -27.17 -3.54 12.38
C CYS A 283 -28.08 -3.01 13.50
N LYS A 284 -27.91 -1.75 13.92
CA LYS A 284 -28.78 -1.13 14.94
C LYS A 284 -30.18 -0.86 14.39
N GLU A 285 -30.27 -0.32 13.18
CA GLU A 285 -31.53 0.09 12.56
C GLU A 285 -32.34 -1.09 11.96
N ARG A 286 -31.66 -2.13 11.49
CA ARG A 286 -32.31 -3.27 10.84
C ARG A 286 -32.95 -4.20 11.88
N PHE A 287 -34.26 -4.44 11.76
CA PHE A 287 -34.96 -5.46 12.54
C PHE A 287 -35.15 -6.76 11.74
N VAL A 288 -34.87 -7.89 12.38
CA VAL A 288 -35.13 -9.25 11.89
C VAL A 288 -35.72 -10.04 13.05
N GLY A 289 -36.76 -10.83 12.80
CA GLY A 289 -37.36 -11.67 13.85
C GLY A 289 -37.81 -10.89 15.10
N GLY A 290 -38.27 -9.65 14.94
CA GLY A 290 -38.77 -8.82 16.04
C GLY A 290 -37.72 -8.12 16.90
N LYS A 291 -36.42 -8.24 16.59
CA LYS A 291 -35.34 -7.55 17.32
C LYS A 291 -34.30 -6.94 16.38
N SER A 292 -33.51 -6.01 16.90
CA SER A 292 -32.41 -5.39 16.16
C SER A 292 -31.39 -6.46 15.72
N LEU A 293 -30.87 -6.35 14.50
CA LEU A 293 -29.85 -7.25 13.94
C LEU A 293 -28.60 -7.27 14.83
N PHE A 294 -28.28 -6.14 15.47
CA PHE A 294 -27.20 -6.00 16.45
C PHE A 294 -27.32 -6.94 17.66
N SER A 295 -28.51 -7.42 17.99
CA SER A 295 -28.76 -8.29 19.15
C SER A 295 -28.51 -9.79 18.91
N TYR A 296 -28.12 -10.16 17.68
CA TYR A 296 -27.79 -11.55 17.37
C TYR A 296 -26.31 -11.81 17.65
N ASP A 297 -26.00 -12.84 18.44
CA ASP A 297 -24.63 -13.23 18.81
C ASP A 297 -23.70 -13.34 17.59
N ARG A 298 -24.15 -14.03 16.54
CA ARG A 298 -23.35 -14.17 15.30
C ARG A 298 -23.05 -12.83 14.62
N VAL A 299 -23.94 -11.85 14.73
CA VAL A 299 -23.74 -10.49 14.22
C VAL A 299 -22.73 -9.77 15.09
N GLN A 300 -22.85 -9.86 16.42
CA GLN A 300 -21.90 -9.28 17.37
C GLN A 300 -20.49 -9.81 17.14
N HIS A 301 -20.32 -11.13 16.99
CA HIS A 301 -19.02 -11.73 16.68
C HIS A 301 -18.39 -11.16 15.40
N ARG A 302 -19.21 -10.91 14.36
CA ARG A 302 -18.73 -10.29 13.11
C ARG A 302 -18.35 -8.82 13.30
N LEU A 303 -19.11 -8.07 14.10
CA LEU A 303 -18.80 -6.70 14.45
C LEU A 303 -17.52 -6.61 15.30
N THR A 304 -17.31 -7.52 16.26
CA THR A 304 -16.06 -7.62 17.04
C THR A 304 -14.86 -7.84 16.13
N LYS A 305 -14.97 -8.66 15.09
CA LYS A 305 -13.89 -8.81 14.10
C LYS A 305 -13.58 -7.53 13.34
N LEU A 306 -14.60 -6.77 12.93
CA LEU A 306 -14.40 -5.46 12.30
C LEU A 306 -13.72 -4.47 13.26
N GLN A 307 -14.09 -4.48 14.54
CA GLN A 307 -13.44 -3.65 15.58
C GLN A 307 -11.99 -4.08 15.81
N ALA A 308 -11.70 -5.38 15.81
CA ALA A 308 -10.33 -5.88 15.88
C ALA A 308 -9.51 -5.44 14.67
N SER A 309 -10.06 -5.52 13.44
CA SER A 309 -9.40 -5.01 12.24
C SER A 309 -9.04 -3.53 12.36
N TYR A 310 -9.96 -2.69 12.88
CA TYR A 310 -9.72 -1.27 13.14
C TYR A 310 -8.59 -1.04 14.15
N THR A 311 -8.56 -1.81 15.24
CA THR A 311 -7.52 -1.72 16.27
C THR A 311 -6.16 -2.18 15.76
N ILE A 312 -6.11 -3.29 15.03
CA ILE A 312 -4.87 -3.79 14.41
C ILE A 312 -4.32 -2.75 13.41
N CYS A 313 -5.18 -2.14 12.59
CA CYS A 313 -4.77 -1.04 11.71
C CYS A 313 -4.25 0.16 12.50
N SER A 314 -4.82 0.46 13.68
CA SER A 314 -4.37 1.56 14.55
C SER A 314 -2.98 1.29 15.09
N ALA A 315 -2.70 0.04 15.43
CA ALA A 315 -1.39 -0.41 15.89
C ALA A 315 -0.35 -0.29 14.77
N MET A 316 -0.69 -0.74 13.56
CA MET A 316 0.18 -0.61 12.38
C MET A 316 0.44 0.86 11.99
N CYS A 317 -0.57 1.74 12.09
CA CYS A 317 -0.42 3.18 11.86
C CYS A 317 0.57 3.80 12.85
N THR A 318 0.43 3.46 14.14
CA THR A 318 1.31 3.92 15.22
C THR A 318 2.74 3.45 14.98
N ASN A 319 2.92 2.14 14.78
CA ASN A 319 4.24 1.54 14.51
C ASN A 319 4.93 2.18 13.30
N SER A 320 4.21 2.33 12.19
CA SER A 320 4.76 2.90 10.97
C SER A 320 5.13 4.38 11.13
N SER A 321 4.31 5.14 11.86
CA SER A 321 4.60 6.55 12.18
C SER A 321 5.90 6.73 12.97
N GLU A 322 6.27 5.76 13.80
CA GLU A 322 7.44 5.81 14.67
C GLU A 322 8.71 5.28 13.98
N LYS A 323 8.58 4.26 13.12
CA LYS A 323 9.73 3.54 12.56
C LYS A 323 10.11 3.94 11.12
N ALA A 324 9.19 4.52 10.35
CA ALA A 324 9.36 4.71 8.90
C ALA A 324 9.59 6.18 8.48
N GLY A 325 10.28 6.97 9.31
CA GLY A 325 10.70 8.33 8.97
C GLY A 325 11.54 8.40 7.68
N LEU A 326 11.48 9.51 6.94
CA LEU A 326 12.13 9.66 5.62
C LEU A 326 13.65 9.43 5.64
N ASP A 327 14.28 9.80 6.74
CA ASP A 327 15.70 9.69 7.05
C ASP A 327 16.14 8.26 7.39
N VAL A 328 15.20 7.35 7.64
CA VAL A 328 15.49 5.93 7.93
C VAL A 328 15.62 5.16 6.61
N ASP A 329 16.70 4.40 6.42
CA ASP A 329 16.79 3.41 5.33
C ASP A 329 15.96 2.16 5.67
N LEU A 330 14.89 1.93 4.89
CA LEU A 330 14.00 0.79 5.04
C LEU A 330 14.36 -0.38 4.13
N SER A 331 15.42 -0.30 3.32
CA SER A 331 15.81 -1.36 2.38
C SER A 331 16.04 -2.72 3.07
N GLY A 332 16.48 -2.71 4.34
CA GLY A 332 16.65 -3.90 5.18
C GLY A 332 15.40 -4.37 5.95
N GLN A 333 14.33 -3.57 5.99
CA GLN A 333 13.13 -3.80 6.83
C GLN A 333 12.02 -4.57 6.10
N GLY A 334 12.39 -5.45 5.17
CA GLY A 334 11.45 -6.14 4.30
C GLY A 334 10.44 -7.02 5.04
N MET A 335 10.85 -7.71 6.12
CA MET A 335 9.95 -8.60 6.87
C MET A 335 8.78 -7.82 7.49
N GLU A 336 9.08 -6.72 8.20
CA GLU A 336 8.05 -5.88 8.84
C GLU A 336 7.16 -5.20 7.79
N ALA A 337 7.76 -4.59 6.75
CA ALA A 337 7.01 -3.93 5.69
C ALA A 337 6.08 -4.90 4.93
N ASN A 338 6.55 -6.12 4.66
CA ASN A 338 5.75 -7.17 4.04
C ASN A 338 4.61 -7.62 4.95
N ALA A 339 4.86 -7.77 6.25
CA ALA A 339 3.83 -8.15 7.23
C ALA A 339 2.74 -7.09 7.33
N VAL A 340 3.12 -5.82 7.45
CA VAL A 340 2.21 -4.67 7.51
C VAL A 340 1.31 -4.64 6.26
N LYS A 341 1.89 -4.63 5.06
CA LYS A 341 1.10 -4.58 3.81
C LYS A 341 0.19 -5.79 3.66
N SER A 342 0.73 -7.00 3.81
CA SER A 342 -0.04 -8.21 3.52
C SER A 342 -1.19 -8.42 4.51
N VAL A 343 -0.95 -8.26 5.82
CA VAL A 343 -2.00 -8.43 6.83
C VAL A 343 -3.05 -7.33 6.71
N VAL A 344 -2.65 -6.06 6.56
CA VAL A 344 -3.64 -4.97 6.52
C VAL A 344 -4.57 -5.08 5.30
N THR A 345 -4.06 -5.58 4.17
CA THR A 345 -4.86 -5.75 2.95
C THR A 345 -5.75 -6.99 3.01
N ASP A 346 -5.36 -8.04 3.75
CA ASP A 346 -6.27 -9.13 4.11
C ASP A 346 -7.43 -8.60 4.98
N LEU A 347 -7.13 -7.77 6.00
CA LEU A 347 -8.14 -7.19 6.88
C LEU A 347 -9.14 -6.30 6.12
N MET A 348 -8.67 -5.51 5.14
CA MET A 348 -9.56 -4.73 4.27
C MET A 348 -10.57 -5.62 3.54
N GLN A 349 -10.10 -6.71 2.94
CA GLN A 349 -10.96 -7.65 2.20
C GLN A 349 -11.93 -8.41 3.10
N GLU A 350 -11.48 -8.84 4.27
CA GLU A 350 -12.33 -9.52 5.24
C GLU A 350 -13.40 -8.58 5.82
N ALA A 351 -13.05 -7.30 6.03
CA ALA A 351 -13.99 -6.27 6.44
C ALA A 351 -15.06 -6.03 5.38
N ALA A 352 -14.66 -5.83 4.12
CA ALA A 352 -15.58 -5.63 2.99
C ALA A 352 -16.59 -6.78 2.84
N GLN A 353 -16.12 -8.02 2.90
CA GLN A 353 -16.97 -9.21 2.86
C GLN A 353 -17.91 -9.28 4.07
N SER A 354 -17.43 -8.95 5.26
CA SER A 354 -18.23 -8.97 6.47
C SER A 354 -19.36 -7.94 6.44
N VAL A 355 -19.07 -6.70 6.03
CA VAL A 355 -20.11 -5.67 5.92
C VAL A 355 -21.11 -6.00 4.84
N THR A 356 -20.67 -6.53 3.69
CA THR A 356 -21.58 -7.03 2.65
C THR A 356 -22.54 -8.07 3.18
N GLN A 357 -22.04 -9.03 3.96
CA GLN A 357 -22.88 -10.07 4.56
C GLN A 357 -23.88 -9.53 5.59
N LEU A 358 -23.49 -8.52 6.38
CA LEU A 358 -24.39 -7.89 7.37
C LEU A 358 -25.51 -7.10 6.70
N VAL A 359 -25.18 -6.37 5.64
CA VAL A 359 -26.13 -5.54 4.88
C VAL A 359 -27.05 -6.40 3.99
N GLY A 360 -26.61 -7.58 3.59
CA GLY A 360 -27.39 -8.53 2.78
C GLY A 360 -27.64 -8.02 1.36
N ALA A 361 -28.80 -8.33 0.79
CA ALA A 361 -29.11 -8.04 -0.62
C ALA A 361 -28.95 -6.56 -1.01
N LYS A 362 -29.11 -5.62 -0.07
CA LYS A 362 -28.91 -4.18 -0.33
C LYS A 362 -27.45 -3.87 -0.74
N ALA A 363 -26.48 -4.63 -0.21
CA ALA A 363 -25.08 -4.47 -0.56
C ALA A 363 -24.76 -4.87 -2.00
N TYR A 364 -25.61 -5.69 -2.63
CA TYR A 364 -25.39 -6.16 -4.00
C TYR A 364 -25.75 -5.09 -5.06
N LYS A 365 -26.25 -3.93 -4.65
CA LYS A 365 -26.41 -2.77 -5.55
C LYS A 365 -25.04 -2.17 -5.84
N LEU A 366 -24.75 -1.90 -7.11
CA LEU A 366 -23.47 -1.32 -7.55
C LEU A 366 -23.15 0.03 -6.85
N ASN A 367 -24.19 0.81 -6.56
CA ASN A 367 -24.09 2.07 -5.84
C ASN A 367 -24.13 1.91 -4.30
N HIS A 368 -23.91 0.72 -3.74
CA HIS A 368 -23.80 0.54 -2.29
C HIS A 368 -22.34 0.31 -1.88
N ILE A 369 -21.85 1.10 -0.93
CA ILE A 369 -20.45 1.01 -0.48
C ILE A 369 -20.07 -0.40 0.00
N ALA A 370 -20.95 -1.09 0.74
CA ALA A 370 -20.71 -2.45 1.22
C ALA A 370 -20.25 -3.42 0.11
N GLY A 371 -21.05 -3.65 -0.94
CA GLY A 371 -20.64 -4.57 -2.01
C GLY A 371 -19.50 -4.03 -2.86
N ARG A 372 -19.51 -2.73 -3.18
CA ARG A 372 -18.43 -2.09 -3.96
C ARG A 372 -17.07 -2.18 -3.26
N SER A 373 -17.05 -2.10 -1.93
CA SER A 373 -15.83 -2.19 -1.13
C SER A 373 -15.07 -3.50 -1.35
N ILE A 374 -15.75 -4.59 -1.74
CA ILE A 374 -15.11 -5.86 -2.10
C ILE A 374 -14.25 -5.69 -3.35
N VAL A 375 -14.78 -5.08 -4.42
CA VAL A 375 -14.03 -4.91 -5.67
C VAL A 375 -12.97 -3.82 -5.56
N ASP A 376 -13.24 -2.73 -4.85
CA ASP A 376 -12.30 -1.62 -4.68
C ASP A 376 -11.08 -2.00 -3.84
N SER A 377 -11.25 -2.84 -2.80
CA SER A 377 -10.13 -3.26 -1.96
C SER A 377 -9.35 -4.46 -2.51
N ARG A 378 -9.88 -5.18 -3.51
CA ARG A 378 -9.27 -6.43 -4.00
C ARG A 378 -7.87 -6.23 -4.60
N PRO A 379 -7.61 -5.17 -5.38
CA PRO A 379 -6.29 -4.94 -5.94
C PRO A 379 -5.19 -4.74 -4.89
N PHE A 380 -5.52 -4.38 -3.65
CA PHE A 380 -4.52 -4.15 -2.60
C PHE A 380 -3.80 -5.43 -2.14
N GLN A 381 -4.41 -6.61 -2.32
CA GLN A 381 -3.74 -7.89 -2.12
C GLN A 381 -2.81 -8.27 -3.29
N ILE A 382 -2.82 -7.49 -4.37
CA ILE A 382 -2.06 -7.72 -5.62
C ILE A 382 -0.96 -6.67 -5.79
N PHE A 383 -1.30 -5.38 -5.65
CA PHE A 383 -0.38 -4.25 -5.76
C PHE A 383 0.70 -4.29 -4.69
N GLU A 384 1.83 -3.60 -4.92
CA GLU A 384 2.97 -3.53 -3.99
C GLU A 384 3.59 -4.90 -3.65
N GLY A 385 3.44 -5.86 -4.58
CA GLY A 385 3.76 -7.27 -4.40
C GLY A 385 2.54 -8.05 -3.92
N SER A 386 2.22 -9.15 -4.62
CA SER A 386 1.09 -10.00 -4.24
C SER A 386 1.26 -10.58 -2.83
N ASN A 387 0.18 -10.71 -2.07
CA ASN A 387 0.26 -11.19 -0.70
C ASN A 387 0.94 -12.57 -0.59
N ASP A 388 0.76 -13.47 -1.55
CA ASP A 388 1.42 -14.78 -1.54
C ASP A 388 2.95 -14.66 -1.63
N ILE A 389 3.46 -13.81 -2.53
CA ILE A 389 4.90 -13.52 -2.63
C ILE A 389 5.43 -12.90 -1.34
N LEU A 390 4.70 -11.91 -0.79
CA LEU A 390 5.14 -11.23 0.43
C LEU A 390 5.14 -12.18 1.64
N TYR A 391 4.15 -13.06 1.77
CA TYR A 391 4.12 -14.08 2.82
C TYR A 391 5.24 -15.11 2.67
N ALA A 392 5.52 -15.57 1.44
CA ALA A 392 6.67 -16.45 1.20
C ALA A 392 7.99 -15.77 1.63
N GLN A 393 8.19 -14.50 1.25
CA GLN A 393 9.37 -13.72 1.62
C GLN A 393 9.53 -13.51 3.13
N ILE A 394 8.42 -13.33 3.87
CA ILE A 394 8.44 -13.29 5.34
C ILE A 394 9.02 -14.59 5.90
N SER A 395 8.52 -15.74 5.44
CA SER A 395 9.01 -17.05 5.87
C SER A 395 10.46 -17.31 5.46
N GLU A 396 10.86 -16.92 4.24
CA GLU A 396 12.24 -17.05 3.78
C GLU A 396 13.20 -16.24 4.64
N ALA A 397 12.83 -15.01 4.99
CA ALA A 397 13.61 -14.16 5.89
C ALA A 397 13.70 -14.78 7.28
N LEU A 398 12.59 -15.30 7.83
CA LEU A 398 12.55 -16.02 9.11
C LEU A 398 13.51 -17.22 9.09
N VAL A 399 13.36 -18.11 8.10
CA VAL A 399 14.17 -19.32 7.95
C VAL A 399 15.65 -18.98 7.83
N LYS A 400 16.00 -17.93 7.08
CA LYS A 400 17.38 -17.46 6.95
C LYS A 400 17.95 -17.01 8.30
N MET A 401 17.16 -16.29 9.11
CA MET A 401 17.55 -15.85 10.44
C MET A 401 17.69 -17.01 11.41
N MET A 402 16.74 -17.94 11.44
CA MET A 402 16.77 -19.17 12.24
C MET A 402 18.03 -20.01 11.96
N LYS A 403 18.37 -20.23 10.67
CA LYS A 403 19.61 -20.92 10.26
C LYS A 403 20.86 -20.22 10.78
N ARG A 404 20.90 -18.88 10.72
CA ARG A 404 22.04 -18.09 11.20
C ARG A 404 22.22 -18.20 12.72
N MET A 405 21.12 -18.24 13.48
CA MET A 405 21.16 -18.33 14.94
C MET A 405 21.25 -19.78 15.45
N LYS A 406 21.16 -20.77 14.57
CA LYS A 406 21.11 -22.21 14.91
C LYS A 406 19.95 -22.55 15.87
N GLU A 407 18.83 -21.86 15.71
CA GLU A 407 17.60 -22.08 16.47
C GLU A 407 16.52 -22.60 15.53
N ASN A 408 16.04 -23.82 15.77
CA ASN A 408 15.02 -24.48 14.95
C ASN A 408 13.65 -24.47 15.63
N ASN A 409 13.59 -24.26 16.94
CA ASN A 409 12.34 -24.11 17.66
C ASN A 409 11.76 -22.71 17.37
N LEU A 410 10.56 -22.68 16.78
CA LEU A 410 9.94 -21.43 16.36
C LEU A 410 9.60 -20.53 17.56
N PHE A 411 9.11 -21.08 18.67
CA PHE A 411 8.80 -20.29 19.86
C PHE A 411 10.05 -19.64 20.47
N GLU A 412 11.13 -20.41 20.62
CA GLU A 412 12.39 -19.88 21.19
C GLU A 412 12.98 -18.78 20.30
N PHE A 413 12.89 -18.91 18.97
CA PHE A 413 13.25 -17.83 18.05
C PHE A 413 12.38 -16.59 18.28
N LEU A 414 11.05 -16.74 18.24
CA LEU A 414 10.11 -15.61 18.28
C LEU A 414 10.17 -14.83 19.60
N LYS A 415 10.44 -15.52 20.70
CA LYS A 415 10.60 -14.90 22.03
C LYS A 415 11.80 -13.95 22.11
N GLY A 416 12.83 -14.16 21.30
CA GLY A 416 14.04 -13.32 21.25
C GLY A 416 14.09 -12.37 20.06
N PHE A 417 13.00 -12.24 19.29
CA PHE A 417 12.96 -11.44 18.07
C PHE A 417 12.10 -10.19 18.26
N ASP A 418 12.66 -9.01 17.96
CA ASP A 418 12.08 -7.70 18.25
C ASP A 418 10.65 -7.49 17.69
N LEU A 419 10.37 -8.03 16.51
CA LEU A 419 9.04 -7.92 15.90
C LEU A 419 7.98 -8.81 16.57
N THR A 420 8.36 -9.74 17.45
CA THR A 420 7.47 -10.78 17.99
C THR A 420 7.62 -11.08 19.48
N GLU A 421 8.61 -10.51 20.16
CA GLU A 421 8.99 -10.85 21.53
C GLU A 421 7.84 -10.74 22.54
N LYS A 422 6.98 -9.71 22.45
CA LYS A 422 5.83 -9.52 23.34
C LYS A 422 4.70 -10.48 23.00
N ALA A 423 4.53 -10.79 21.71
CA ALA A 423 3.46 -11.64 21.22
C ALA A 423 3.74 -13.14 21.43
N ALA A 424 5.00 -13.57 21.47
CA ALA A 424 5.39 -14.98 21.46
C ALA A 424 4.73 -15.79 22.59
N SER A 425 4.63 -15.23 23.80
CA SER A 425 4.01 -15.88 24.96
C SER A 425 2.51 -16.12 24.77
N TYR A 426 1.80 -15.20 24.10
CA TYR A 426 0.37 -15.29 23.82
C TYR A 426 0.02 -16.41 22.84
N VAL A 427 0.99 -16.88 22.05
CA VAL A 427 0.77 -17.89 21.00
C VAL A 427 1.66 -19.13 21.17
N LYS A 428 2.25 -19.31 22.36
CA LYS A 428 3.20 -20.40 22.65
C LYS A 428 2.66 -21.77 22.24
N ASN A 429 1.40 -22.05 22.54
CA ASN A 429 0.79 -23.35 22.24
C ASN A 429 0.70 -23.63 20.74
N GLN A 430 0.62 -22.57 19.91
CA GLN A 430 0.53 -22.65 18.47
C GLN A 430 1.91 -22.74 17.81
N VAL A 431 2.95 -22.15 18.40
CA VAL A 431 4.27 -21.97 17.75
C VAL A 431 5.43 -22.71 18.41
N ASN A 432 5.21 -23.42 19.52
CA ASN A 432 6.26 -24.19 20.20
C ASN A 432 6.48 -25.56 19.54
N PHE A 433 7.21 -25.56 18.43
CA PHE A 433 7.66 -26.76 17.72
C PHE A 433 8.93 -26.47 16.92
N ASN A 434 9.62 -27.53 16.49
CA ASN A 434 10.76 -27.40 15.57
C ASN A 434 10.27 -27.21 14.14
N LEU A 435 10.57 -26.06 13.54
CA LEU A 435 10.18 -25.73 12.18
C LEU A 435 11.08 -26.43 11.16
N ASP A 436 10.47 -27.04 10.15
CA ASP A 436 11.22 -27.48 8.97
C ASP A 436 11.74 -26.26 8.21
N LEU A 437 13.07 -26.16 8.08
CA LEU A 437 13.74 -25.04 7.43
C LEU A 437 13.91 -25.22 5.92
N GLN A 438 13.31 -26.27 5.34
CA GLN A 438 13.24 -26.57 3.91
C GLN A 438 11.79 -26.76 3.45
N MET A 439 10.96 -25.76 3.67
CA MET A 439 9.56 -25.79 3.29
C MET A 439 9.33 -25.59 1.78
N PRO A 440 8.36 -26.31 1.17
CA PRO A 440 7.85 -25.96 -0.15
C PRO A 440 7.12 -24.61 -0.11
N GLN A 441 6.99 -23.94 -1.25
CA GLN A 441 6.40 -22.60 -1.35
C GLN A 441 5.02 -22.48 -0.67
N ARG A 442 4.13 -23.46 -0.82
CA ARG A 442 2.81 -23.49 -0.16
C ARG A 442 2.95 -23.32 1.36
N LYS A 443 3.89 -24.04 1.98
CA LYS A 443 4.15 -23.97 3.43
C LYS A 443 4.84 -22.66 3.83
N LEU A 444 5.70 -22.11 2.96
CA LEU A 444 6.25 -20.76 3.15
C LEU A 444 5.15 -19.69 3.20
N VAL A 445 4.16 -19.76 2.31
CA VAL A 445 3.02 -18.82 2.32
C VAL A 445 2.17 -19.01 3.58
N GLU A 446 1.83 -20.24 3.94
CA GLU A 446 1.05 -20.54 5.16
C GLU A 446 1.75 -20.06 6.43
N MET A 447 3.05 -20.34 6.59
CA MET A 447 3.85 -19.85 7.71
C MET A 447 3.97 -18.32 7.69
N GLY A 448 4.11 -17.71 6.51
CA GLY A 448 4.21 -16.26 6.37
C GLY A 448 2.97 -15.56 6.89
N LYS A 449 1.79 -16.14 6.63
CA LYS A 449 0.51 -15.66 7.17
C LYS A 449 0.50 -15.71 8.70
N VAL A 450 0.98 -16.81 9.29
CA VAL A 450 1.10 -16.96 10.75
C VAL A 450 2.00 -15.87 11.33
N ILE A 451 3.22 -15.73 10.81
CA ILE A 451 4.21 -14.76 11.30
C ILE A 451 3.70 -13.33 11.13
N GLY A 452 3.04 -13.01 10.02
CA GLY A 452 2.40 -11.70 9.83
C GLY A 452 1.39 -11.37 10.93
N ARG A 453 0.57 -12.34 11.35
CA ARG A 453 -0.38 -12.13 12.47
C ARG A 453 0.33 -12.04 13.83
N VAL A 454 1.42 -12.77 14.05
CA VAL A 454 2.22 -12.65 15.28
C VAL A 454 2.89 -11.27 15.39
N ILE A 455 3.45 -10.75 14.30
CA ILE A 455 3.99 -9.38 14.24
C ILE A 455 2.89 -8.35 14.52
N SER A 456 1.71 -8.55 13.92
CA SER A 456 0.55 -7.68 14.15
C SER A 456 0.10 -7.70 15.61
N LEU A 457 0.13 -8.88 16.26
CA LEU A 457 -0.15 -9.02 17.69
C LEU A 457 0.85 -8.25 18.55
N ASN A 458 2.14 -8.27 18.19
CA ASN A 458 3.17 -7.50 18.90
C ASN A 458 2.86 -6.01 18.83
N GLN A 459 2.52 -5.51 17.64
CA GLN A 459 2.16 -4.10 17.44
C GLN A 459 0.89 -3.71 18.22
N VAL A 460 -0.10 -4.62 18.32
CA VAL A 460 -1.31 -4.39 19.14
C VAL A 460 -0.94 -4.27 20.63
N LEU A 461 -0.05 -5.12 21.13
CA LEU A 461 0.45 -5.04 22.51
C LEU A 461 1.21 -3.72 22.75
N ASP A 462 2.07 -3.32 21.81
CA ASP A 462 2.76 -2.02 21.86
C ASP A 462 1.79 -0.82 21.90
N LEU A 463 0.68 -0.91 21.17
CA LEU A 463 -0.38 0.10 21.20
C LEU A 463 -1.11 0.09 22.55
N GLY A 464 -1.34 -1.09 23.14
CA GLY A 464 -1.94 -1.23 24.47
C GLY A 464 -1.09 -0.57 25.56
N ASP A 465 0.24 -0.76 25.52
CA ASP A 465 1.19 -0.14 26.45
C ASP A 465 1.16 1.40 26.39
N LYS A 466 0.74 1.96 25.24
CA LYS A 466 0.57 3.41 25.04
C LYS A 466 -0.77 3.94 25.56
N GLY A 467 -1.59 3.11 26.20
CA GLY A 467 -2.87 3.51 26.81
C GLY A 467 -4.05 3.53 25.85
N TYR A 468 -4.00 2.77 24.75
CA TYR A 468 -5.17 2.59 23.89
C TYR A 468 -6.28 1.83 24.64
N LYS A 469 -7.52 1.99 24.19
CA LYS A 469 -8.70 1.46 24.88
C LYS A 469 -8.58 -0.05 25.14
N LYS A 470 -8.53 -0.44 26.41
CA LYS A 470 -8.22 -1.81 26.85
C LYS A 470 -9.14 -2.86 26.23
N GLU A 471 -10.44 -2.62 26.18
CA GLU A 471 -11.39 -3.60 25.63
C GLU A 471 -11.12 -3.89 24.14
N LEU A 472 -10.72 -2.87 23.38
CA LEU A 472 -10.37 -3.05 21.96
C LEU A 472 -9.07 -3.84 21.79
N ILE A 473 -8.10 -3.64 22.68
CA ILE A 473 -6.85 -4.40 22.70
C ILE A 473 -7.13 -5.87 23.03
N ASP A 474 -7.87 -6.12 24.12
CA ASP A 474 -8.23 -7.47 24.57
C ASP A 474 -8.97 -8.25 23.47
N ASP A 475 -9.98 -7.63 22.85
CA ASP A 475 -10.73 -8.25 21.74
C ASP A 475 -9.82 -8.57 20.54
N SER A 476 -8.88 -7.66 20.22
CA SER A 476 -7.94 -7.85 19.11
C SER A 476 -6.95 -8.98 19.36
N ILE A 477 -6.49 -9.14 20.61
CA ILE A 477 -5.63 -10.27 21.02
C ILE A 477 -6.38 -11.59 20.79
N VAL A 478 -7.63 -11.69 21.25
CA VAL A 478 -8.46 -12.89 21.09
C VAL A 478 -8.68 -13.21 19.61
N VAL A 479 -9.02 -12.22 18.79
CA VAL A 479 -9.22 -12.41 17.34
C VAL A 479 -7.94 -12.90 16.65
N LEU A 480 -6.79 -12.29 16.96
CA LEU A 480 -5.50 -12.71 16.38
C LEU A 480 -5.09 -14.12 16.84
N GLN A 481 -5.29 -14.48 18.11
CA GLN A 481 -5.03 -15.84 18.59
C GLN A 481 -5.90 -16.87 17.87
N GLN A 482 -7.18 -16.55 17.63
CA GLN A 482 -8.09 -17.40 16.87
C GLN A 482 -7.61 -17.57 15.43
N GLU A 483 -7.22 -16.48 14.76
CA GLU A 483 -6.70 -16.51 13.39
C GLU A 483 -5.41 -17.32 13.28
N ILE A 484 -4.46 -17.09 14.19
CA ILE A 484 -3.18 -17.82 14.24
C ILE A 484 -3.45 -19.31 14.43
N SER A 485 -4.37 -19.68 15.33
CA SER A 485 -4.75 -21.08 15.54
C SER A 485 -5.33 -21.72 14.27
N ARG A 486 -6.19 -20.99 13.53
CA ARG A 486 -6.74 -21.45 12.25
C ARG A 486 -5.65 -21.62 11.19
N LEU A 487 -4.75 -20.65 11.06
CA LEU A 487 -3.64 -20.69 10.09
C LEU A 487 -2.65 -21.82 10.41
N MET A 488 -2.35 -22.04 11.69
CA MET A 488 -1.52 -23.16 12.13
C MET A 488 -2.17 -24.52 11.86
N SER A 489 -3.50 -24.62 11.98
CA SER A 489 -4.22 -25.84 11.57
C SER A 489 -4.02 -26.14 10.08
N ALA A 490 -4.09 -25.13 9.21
CA ALA A 490 -3.79 -25.28 7.80
C ALA A 490 -2.30 -25.64 7.55
N PHE A 491 -1.39 -24.98 8.27
CA PHE A 491 0.05 -25.26 8.19
C PHE A 491 0.41 -26.69 8.61
N ASN A 492 -0.25 -27.23 9.64
CA ASN A 492 -0.02 -28.60 10.10
C ASN A 492 -0.69 -29.65 9.20
N PHE A 493 -1.68 -29.25 8.40
CA PHE A 493 -2.36 -30.17 7.50
C PHE A 493 -1.48 -30.54 6.30
N LYS A 494 -1.32 -31.85 6.07
CA LYS A 494 -0.58 -32.38 4.92
C LYS A 494 -1.47 -32.35 3.68
N ASN A 495 -1.49 -31.22 2.98
CA ASN A 495 -2.21 -31.08 1.73
C ASN A 495 -1.41 -31.70 0.57
N THR A 496 -1.83 -32.89 0.11
CA THR A 496 -1.29 -33.60 -1.07
C THR A 496 -2.09 -33.33 -2.35
N GLY A 497 -3.04 -32.40 -2.32
CA GLY A 497 -3.84 -32.03 -3.48
C GLY A 497 -2.97 -31.48 -4.61
N ILE A 498 -3.16 -32.06 -5.78
CA ILE A 498 -2.57 -31.65 -7.06
C ILE A 498 -3.70 -31.21 -8.00
N VAL A 499 -3.38 -30.35 -8.95
CA VAL A 499 -4.33 -29.95 -10.00
C VAL A 499 -4.64 -31.17 -10.86
N VAL A 500 -5.92 -31.42 -11.12
CA VAL A 500 -6.37 -32.40 -12.10
C VAL A 500 -6.54 -31.66 -13.42
N ASP A 501 -5.63 -31.89 -14.35
CA ASP A 501 -5.76 -31.38 -15.72
C ASP A 501 -6.83 -32.20 -16.47
N GLY A 502 -7.61 -31.55 -17.34
CA GLY A 502 -8.78 -32.18 -17.96
C GLY A 502 -9.90 -32.55 -16.98
N TYR A 503 -10.12 -31.74 -15.93
CA TYR A 503 -11.09 -32.01 -14.87
C TYR A 503 -12.52 -32.27 -15.36
N GLU A 504 -12.87 -31.91 -16.60
CA GLU A 504 -14.18 -32.14 -17.21
C GLU A 504 -14.45 -33.62 -17.51
N GLU A 505 -13.41 -34.42 -17.73
CA GLU A 505 -13.57 -35.84 -18.06
C GLU A 505 -14.19 -36.60 -16.87
N ASN A 506 -15.34 -37.23 -17.08
CA ASN A 506 -16.08 -37.99 -16.06
C ASN A 506 -16.47 -37.19 -14.79
N SER A 507 -16.50 -35.85 -14.84
CA SER A 507 -16.88 -35.02 -13.68
C SER A 507 -18.22 -34.30 -13.82
N LEU A 508 -18.90 -34.43 -14.98
CA LEU A 508 -20.20 -33.79 -15.20
C LEU A 508 -21.22 -34.37 -14.21
N TRP A 509 -21.56 -33.58 -13.17
CA TRP A 509 -22.40 -34.02 -12.05
C TRP A 509 -23.77 -34.55 -12.49
N LEU A 510 -24.30 -34.06 -13.62
CA LEU A 510 -25.57 -34.51 -14.20
C LEU A 510 -25.56 -36.01 -14.54
N ASN A 511 -24.41 -36.56 -14.93
CA ASN A 511 -24.30 -37.99 -15.27
C ASN A 511 -24.42 -38.91 -14.04
N PHE A 512 -24.34 -38.35 -12.83
CA PHE A 512 -24.40 -39.09 -11.56
C PHE A 512 -25.75 -38.96 -10.84
N VAL A 513 -26.67 -38.16 -11.39
CA VAL A 513 -28.03 -38.04 -10.87
C VAL A 513 -28.98 -38.77 -11.81
N LYS A 514 -29.66 -39.80 -11.30
CA LYS A 514 -30.72 -40.48 -12.06
C LYS A 514 -31.91 -39.52 -12.22
N ALA A 515 -32.47 -39.50 -13.43
CA ALA A 515 -33.66 -38.71 -13.77
C ALA A 515 -34.87 -39.05 -12.88
#